data_AF-A0AAW4ZS26-F1
#
_entry.id   AF-A0AAW4ZS26-F1
#
_cell.length_a   1.000
_cell.length_b   1.000
_cell.length_c   1.000
_cell.angle_alpha   90.00
_cell.angle_beta   90.00
_cell.angle_gamma   90.00
#
_symmetry.space_group_name_H-M   'P 1'
#
loop_
_entity.id
_entity.type
_entity.pdbx_description
1 polymer ?
#
loop_
_entity_poly.entity_id
_entity_poly.type
_entity_poly.pdbx_seq_one_letter_code
_entity_poly.pdbx_strand_id
1 'polypeptide(L)' 'MIKNFNAALIAKSLKEETKENRRRPYSKRKSKLDHLSVEIIELKKENVKNSEIQKWLSTQKIKVDHRTIGRWLEKNYRG' A
#
# COMPACT_ATOMS: atom_id res chain seq x y z
N MET A 1 -0.17 37.97 7.19
CA MET A 1 1.27 38.06 7.56
C MET A 1 1.50 37.08 8.71
N ILE A 2 2.15 35.95 8.47
CA ILE A 2 2.41 34.96 9.53
C ILE A 2 3.52 35.54 10.42
N LYS A 3 3.11 36.21 11.50
CA LYS A 3 4.02 36.68 12.55
C LYS A 3 4.55 35.43 13.27
N ASN A 4 5.87 35.23 13.21
CA ASN A 4 6.64 34.14 13.86
C ASN A 4 6.79 32.82 13.09
N PHE A 5 7.11 32.88 11.80
CA PHE A 5 7.64 31.72 11.08
C PHE A 5 9.11 31.47 11.46
N ASN A 6 9.36 30.46 12.31
CA ASN A 6 10.71 30.00 12.63
C ASN A 6 10.99 28.68 11.89
N ALA A 7 11.68 28.78 10.76
CA ALA A 7 11.98 27.65 9.88
C ALA A 7 12.75 26.52 10.59
N ALA A 8 13.62 26.84 11.55
CA ALA A 8 14.44 25.84 12.25
C ALA A 8 13.60 24.96 13.18
N LEU A 9 12.65 25.56 13.90
CA LEU A 9 11.73 24.81 14.77
C LEU A 9 10.79 23.91 13.95
N ILE A 10 10.26 24.44 12.84
CA ILE A 10 9.39 23.67 11.93
C ILE A 10 10.17 22.51 11.30
N ALA A 11 11.39 22.75 10.81
CA ALA A 11 12.22 21.70 10.23
C ALA A 11 12.59 20.60 11.24
N LYS A 12 12.82 20.95 12.52
CA LYS A 12 13.07 19.97 13.57
C LYS A 12 11.85 19.09 13.83
N SER A 13 10.67 19.70 13.98
CA SER A 13 9.40 18.99 14.16
C SER A 13 9.09 18.06 12.98
N LEU A 14 9.27 18.53 11.74
CA LEU A 14 9.09 17.71 10.53
C LEU A 14 10.05 16.52 10.47
N LYS A 15 11.31 16.68 10.88
CA LYS A 15 12.29 15.58 10.91
C LYS A 15 11.94 14.53 11.97
N GLU A 16 11.50 14.97 13.15
CA GLU A 16 11.05 14.07 14.22
C GLU A 16 9.80 13.30 13.81
N GLU A 17 8.82 13.97 13.22
CA GLU A 17 7.60 13.35 12.69
C GLU A 17 7.92 12.36 11.55
N THR A 18 8.82 12.74 10.65
CA THR A 18 9.28 11.85 9.56
C THR A 18 9.99 10.61 10.12
N LYS A 19 10.79 10.76 11.17
CA LYS A 19 11.49 9.64 11.83
C LYS A 19 10.51 8.69 12.50
N GLU A 20 9.49 9.21 13.17
CA GLU A 20 8.44 8.41 13.80
C GLU A 20 7.58 7.68 12.76
N ASN A 21 7.25 8.35 11.64
CA ASN A 21 6.56 7.73 10.52
C ASN A 21 7.38 6.61 9.84
N ARG A 22 8.72 6.76 9.76
CA ARG A 22 9.62 5.69 9.26
C ARG A 22 9.73 4.51 10.22
N ARG A 23 9.58 4.74 11.54
CA ARG A 23 9.60 3.67 12.55
C ARG A 23 8.38 2.75 12.50
N ARG A 24 7.27 3.19 11.90
CA ARG A 24 6.12 2.30 11.61
C ARG A 24 6.49 1.48 10.37
N PRO A 25 6.91 0.21 10.52
CA PRO A 25 7.36 -0.54 9.37
C PRO A 25 6.17 -0.75 8.44
N TYR A 26 6.33 -0.38 7.17
CA TYR A 26 5.31 -0.56 6.13
C TYR A 26 4.83 -2.02 6.05
N SER A 27 5.65 -2.98 6.50
CA SER A 27 5.33 -4.40 6.62
C SER A 27 4.23 -4.72 7.65
N LYS A 28 3.98 -3.86 8.64
CA LYS A 28 2.90 -4.02 9.64
C LYS A 28 1.57 -3.40 9.20
N ARG A 29 1.55 -2.58 8.15
CA ARG A 29 0.28 -2.11 7.56
C ARG A 29 -0.31 -3.27 6.77
N LYS A 30 -1.50 -3.74 7.20
CA LYS A 30 -2.32 -4.64 6.38
C LYS A 30 -2.53 -3.99 5.01
N SER A 31 -2.17 -4.69 3.95
CA SER A 31 -2.45 -4.25 2.59
C SER A 31 -3.95 -4.11 2.41
N LYS A 32 -4.40 -3.17 1.57
CA LYS A 32 -5.80 -3.13 1.15
C LYS A 32 -6.24 -4.43 0.47
N LEU A 33 -5.27 -5.16 -0.10
CA LEU A 33 -5.48 -6.46 -0.73
C LEU A 33 -5.69 -7.60 0.27
N ASP A 34 -5.27 -7.42 1.54
CA ASP A 34 -5.40 -8.48 2.56
C ASP A 34 -6.88 -8.81 2.85
N HIS A 35 -7.78 -7.84 2.61
CA HIS A 35 -9.22 -8.04 2.79
C HIS A 35 -9.83 -9.00 1.76
N LEU A 36 -9.28 -9.06 0.55
CA LEU A 36 -9.73 -9.93 -0.55
C LEU A 36 -8.67 -10.97 -0.90
N SER A 37 -7.93 -11.43 0.11
CA SER A 37 -6.74 -12.26 -0.09
C SER A 37 -7.10 -13.62 -0.70
N VAL A 38 -8.21 -14.22 -0.27
CA VAL A 38 -8.70 -15.51 -0.76
C VAL A 38 -9.09 -15.40 -2.24
N GLU A 39 -9.88 -14.39 -2.58
CA GLU A 39 -10.41 -14.16 -3.92
C GLU A 39 -9.29 -13.84 -4.91
N ILE A 40 -8.30 -13.02 -4.51
CA ILE A 40 -7.13 -12.73 -5.35
C ILE A 40 -6.32 -14.01 -5.62
N ILE A 41 -6.18 -14.89 -4.62
CA ILE A 41 -5.47 -16.16 -4.77
C ILE A 41 -6.23 -17.12 -5.69
N GLU A 42 -7.56 -17.22 -5.55
CA GLU A 42 -8.40 -18.05 -6.42
C GLU A 42 -8.35 -17.58 -7.87
N LEU A 43 -8.50 -16.28 -8.12
CA LEU A 43 -8.32 -15.69 -9.46
C LEU A 43 -6.94 -16.02 -10.03
N LYS A 44 -5.90 -16.01 -9.18
CA LYS A 44 -4.56 -16.35 -9.64
C LYS A 44 -4.39 -17.83 -10.01
N LYS A 45 -5.05 -18.74 -9.28
CA LYS A 45 -5.07 -20.18 -9.58
C LYS A 45 -5.74 -20.45 -10.93
N GLU A 46 -6.76 -19.68 -11.28
CA GLU A 46 -7.41 -19.71 -12.61
C GLU A 46 -6.58 -19.06 -13.73
N ASN A 47 -5.28 -18.80 -13.50
CA ASN A 47 -4.34 -18.17 -14.45
C ASN A 47 -4.74 -16.76 -14.93
N VAL A 48 -5.58 -16.05 -14.17
CA VAL A 48 -5.96 -14.66 -14.49
C VAL A 48 -4.73 -13.74 -14.42
N LYS A 49 -4.62 -12.81 -15.38
CA LYS A 49 -3.50 -11.85 -15.43
C LYS A 49 -3.64 -10.78 -14.36
N ASN A 50 -2.52 -10.25 -13.87
CA ASN A 50 -2.53 -9.23 -12.82
C ASN A 50 -3.31 -7.95 -13.21
N SER A 51 -3.35 -7.60 -14.52
CA SER A 51 -4.15 -6.49 -15.05
C SER A 51 -5.66 -6.74 -15.01
N GLU A 52 -6.07 -8.00 -15.16
CA GLU A 52 -7.49 -8.40 -15.06
C GLU A 52 -7.92 -8.43 -13.59
N ILE A 53 -7.06 -8.91 -12.69
CA ILE A 53 -7.27 -8.79 -11.25
C ILE A 53 -7.40 -7.31 -10.85
N GLN A 54 -6.59 -6.41 -11.42
CA GLN A 54 -6.73 -4.96 -11.20
C GLN A 54 -8.09 -4.42 -11.64
N LYS A 55 -8.58 -4.84 -12.81
CA LYS A 55 -9.89 -4.44 -13.32
C LYS A 55 -11.01 -4.93 -12.40
N TRP A 56 -10.93 -6.17 -11.93
CA TRP A 56 -11.87 -6.73 -10.95
C TRP A 56 -11.81 -6.00 -9.60
N LEU A 57 -10.63 -5.73 -9.04
CA LEU A 57 -10.48 -4.97 -7.80
C LEU A 57 -11.08 -3.56 -7.89
N SER A 58 -11.02 -2.94 -9.07
CA SER A 58 -11.63 -1.64 -9.32
C SER A 58 -13.15 -1.69 -9.19
N THR A 59 -13.80 -2.81 -9.53
CA THR A 59 -15.26 -2.99 -9.31
C THR A 59 -15.60 -3.17 -7.84
N GLN A 60 -14.67 -3.75 -7.06
CA GLN A 60 -14.74 -3.86 -5.59
C GLN A 60 -14.36 -2.55 -4.86
N LYS A 61 -14.25 -1.43 -5.58
CA LYS A 61 -13.83 -0.10 -5.05
C LYS A 61 -12.39 -0.07 -4.51
N ILE A 62 -11.55 -1.05 -4.84
CA ILE A 62 -10.14 -1.11 -4.47
C ILE A 62 -9.29 -0.67 -5.65
N LYS A 63 -8.75 0.55 -5.57
CA LYS A 63 -7.83 1.09 -6.58
C LYS A 63 -6.38 0.83 -6.18
N VAL A 64 -5.72 -0.06 -6.91
CA VAL A 64 -4.28 -0.35 -6.79
C VAL A 64 -3.66 -0.50 -8.17
N ASP A 65 -2.35 -0.37 -8.27
CA ASP A 65 -1.62 -0.66 -9.50
C ASP A 65 -1.37 -2.18 -9.66
N HIS A 66 -1.34 -2.69 -10.89
CA HIS A 66 -1.06 -4.10 -11.16
C HIS A 66 0.29 -4.58 -10.60
N ARG A 67 1.30 -3.70 -10.46
CA ARG A 67 2.58 -4.04 -9.80
C ARG A 67 2.42 -4.23 -8.30
N THR A 68 1.49 -3.50 -7.67
CA THR A 68 1.13 -3.73 -6.26
C THR A 68 0.54 -5.11 -6.09
N ILE A 69 -0.31 -5.55 -7.02
CA ILE A 69 -0.88 -6.91 -7.04
C ILE A 69 0.25 -7.94 -7.23
N GLY A 70 1.16 -7.72 -8.18
CA GLY A 70 2.31 -8.59 -8.41
C GLY A 70 3.18 -8.77 -7.16
N ARG A 71 3.61 -7.66 -6.54
CA ARG A 71 4.39 -7.69 -5.29
C ARG A 71 3.64 -8.35 -4.14
N TRP A 72 2.32 -8.15 -4.08
CA TRP A 72 1.50 -8.79 -3.06
C TRP A 72 1.39 -10.30 -3.30
N LEU A 73 1.22 -10.73 -4.55
CA LEU A 73 1.21 -12.14 -4.93
C LEU A 73 2.58 -12.79 -4.68
N GLU A 74 3.70 -12.17 -5.04
CA GLU A 74 5.05 -12.69 -4.74
C GLU A 74 5.25 -12.98 -3.24
N LYS A 75 4.62 -12.19 -2.37
CA LYS A 75 4.70 -12.35 -0.92
C LYS A 75 3.70 -13.36 -0.36
N ASN A 76 2.47 -13.42 -0.88
CA ASN A 76 1.35 -14.14 -0.28
C ASN A 76 0.87 -15.36 -1.09
N TYR A 77 1.14 -15.39 -2.39
CA TYR A 77 0.87 -16.51 -3.29
C TYR A 77 2.16 -17.30 -3.49
N ARG A 78 2.36 -18.29 -2.64
CA ARG A 78 3.32 -19.37 -2.91
C ARG A 78 2.57 -20.42 -3.72
N GLY A 79 2.74 -20.37 -5.04
CA GLY A 79 2.43 -21.49 -5.92
C GLY A 79 3.36 -22.66 -5.64
#